data_AF-A0A7L8RTR2-F1
#
_entry.id   AF-A0A7L8RTR2-F1
#
_cell.length_a   1.000
_cell.length_b   1.000
_cell.length_c   1.000
_cell.angle_alpha   90.00
_cell.angle_beta   90.00
_cell.angle_gamma   90.00
#
_symmetry.space_group_name_H-M   'P 1'
#
loop_
_entity.id
_entity.type
_entity.pdbx_description
1 polymer ?
#
loop_
_entity_poly.entity_id
_entity_poly.type
_entity_poly.pdbx_seq_one_letter_code
_entity_poly.pdbx_strand_id
1 'polypeptide(L)'
;MNKAAASFALVAVLAAALTALSLAVARHGYPFGVIGVQRLDGIASADSFIPLAAIYFLAAMLMMILPLKAASIVLVNAADTIHWIVIALFATIVGCLAARWVFGQASAPWALLDWRYLFVAIIVGCHLAMNELRRNVLLRSLFFALFGVATLACLFWSFRI
;
A
#
# COMPACT_ATOMS: atom_id res chain seq x y z
N MET A 1 -14.10 16.68 -5.73
CA MET A 1 -13.66 15.66 -4.75
C MET A 1 -12.90 14.59 -5.49
N ASN A 2 -11.65 14.32 -5.09
CA ASN A 2 -10.74 13.43 -5.81
C ASN A 2 -11.19 11.96 -5.64
N LYS A 3 -11.40 11.21 -6.73
CA LYS A 3 -11.87 9.80 -6.70
C LYS A 3 -11.02 8.94 -5.76
N ALA A 4 -9.72 9.22 -5.67
CA ALA A 4 -8.80 8.56 -4.75
C ALA A 4 -9.15 8.77 -3.28
N ALA A 5 -9.48 9.99 -2.87
CA ALA A 5 -9.83 10.31 -1.49
C ALA A 5 -11.16 9.64 -1.09
N ALA A 6 -12.13 9.60 -2.00
CA ALA A 6 -13.41 8.93 -1.77
C ALA A 6 -13.23 7.41 -1.63
N SER A 7 -12.47 6.77 -2.53
CA SER A 7 -12.16 5.33 -2.42
C SER A 7 -11.39 4.99 -1.15
N PHE A 8 -10.38 5.80 -0.80
CA PHE A 8 -9.63 5.64 0.43
C PHE A 8 -10.54 5.73 1.66
N ALA A 9 -11.36 6.79 1.75
CA ALA A 9 -12.27 6.99 2.86
C ALA A 9 -13.29 5.85 2.98
N LEU A 10 -13.86 5.40 1.85
CA LEU A 10 -14.80 4.30 1.83
C LEU A 10 -14.17 3.01 2.38
N VAL A 11 -12.99 2.62 1.89
CA VAL A 11 -12.30 1.42 2.36
C VAL A 11 -11.93 1.53 3.83
N ALA A 12 -11.42 2.69 4.27
CA ALA A 12 -11.07 2.92 5.66
C ALA A 12 -12.28 2.83 6.60
N VAL A 13 -13.42 3.41 6.21
CA VAL A 13 -14.66 3.37 7.00
C VAL A 13 -15.21 1.95 7.08
N LEU A 14 -15.24 1.22 5.96
CA LEU A 14 -15.71 -0.17 5.95
C LEU A 14 -14.81 -1.08 6.78
N ALA A 15 -13.48 -0.92 6.68
CA ALA A 15 -12.53 -1.64 7.52
C ALA A 15 -12.72 -1.32 9.00
N ALA A 16 -12.83 -0.03 9.35
CA ALA A 16 -13.09 0.41 10.72
C ALA A 16 -14.39 -0.18 11.28
N ALA A 17 -15.46 -0.19 10.49
CA ALA A 17 -16.74 -0.77 10.89
C ALA A 17 -16.64 -2.28 11.15
N LEU A 18 -15.95 -3.03 10.28
CA LEU A 18 -15.70 -4.46 10.46
C LEU A 18 -14.86 -4.75 11.71
N THR A 19 -13.81 -3.95 11.96
CA THR A 19 -12.99 -4.07 13.17
C THR A 19 -13.79 -3.73 14.42
N ALA A 20 -14.56 -2.65 14.39
CA ALA A 20 -15.42 -2.23 15.51
C ALA A 20 -16.46 -3.29 15.85
N LEU A 21 -17.13 -3.87 14.84
CA LEU A 21 -18.07 -4.97 15.04
C LEU A 21 -17.38 -6.19 15.66
N SER A 22 -16.20 -6.55 15.15
CA SER A 22 -15.42 -7.67 15.68
C SER A 22 -15.01 -7.45 17.15
N LEU A 23 -14.57 -6.23 17.50
CA LEU A 23 -14.22 -5.84 18.87
C LEU A 23 -15.45 -5.82 19.80
N ALA A 24 -16.58 -5.32 19.32
CA ALA A 24 -17.83 -5.31 20.08
C ALA A 24 -18.30 -6.74 20.39
N VAL A 25 -18.31 -7.62 19.39
CA VAL A 25 -18.65 -9.04 19.55
C VAL A 25 -17.70 -9.73 20.53
N ALA A 26 -16.40 -9.44 20.45
CA ALA A 26 -15.41 -9.98 21.39
C ALA A 26 -15.64 -9.52 22.84
N ARG A 27 -16.00 -8.24 23.05
CA ARG A 27 -16.33 -7.69 24.38
C ARG A 27 -17.57 -8.34 24.99
N HIS A 28 -18.51 -8.81 24.16
CA HIS A 28 -19.68 -9.57 24.63
C HIS A 28 -19.39 -11.04 24.93
N GLY A 29 -18.12 -11.48 24.85
CA GLY A 29 -17.70 -12.84 25.20
C GLY A 29 -17.83 -13.86 24.06
N TYR A 30 -18.20 -13.43 22.85
CA TYR A 30 -18.29 -14.33 21.70
C TYR A 30 -16.91 -14.51 21.04
N PRO A 31 -16.44 -15.76 20.84
CA PRO A 31 -15.10 -16.04 20.29
C PRO A 31 -14.94 -15.58 18.84
N PHE A 32 -16.03 -15.45 18.08
CA PHE A 32 -16.03 -15.00 16.69
C PHE A 32 -15.46 -13.59 16.52
N GLY A 33 -15.58 -12.72 17.54
CA GLY A 33 -15.02 -11.38 17.49
C GLY A 33 -13.49 -11.38 17.41
N VAL A 34 -12.84 -12.27 18.16
CA VAL A 34 -11.38 -12.43 18.13
C VAL A 34 -10.91 -12.96 16.76
N ILE A 35 -11.63 -13.92 16.19
CA ILE A 35 -11.35 -14.46 14.86
C ILE A 35 -11.47 -13.36 13.79
N GLY A 36 -12.50 -12.51 13.88
CA GLY A 36 -12.70 -11.38 12.98
C GLY A 36 -11.52 -10.41 13.00
N VAL A 37 -11.07 -10.02 14.21
CA VAL A 37 -9.89 -9.14 14.36
C VAL A 37 -8.63 -9.79 13.79
N GLN A 38 -8.38 -11.07 14.09
CA GLN A 38 -7.19 -11.78 13.58
C GLN A 38 -7.17 -11.86 12.04
N ARG A 39 -8.32 -12.10 11.41
CA ARG A 39 -8.42 -12.13 9.94
C ARG A 39 -8.16 -10.75 9.33
N LEU A 40 -8.70 -9.70 9.96
CA LEU A 40 -8.44 -8.32 9.53
C LEU A 40 -6.97 -7.95 9.69
N ASP A 41 -6.30 -8.38 10.77
CA ASP A 41 -4.87 -8.16 10.97
C ASP A 41 -3.99 -8.92 9.96
N GLY A 42 -4.40 -10.13 9.61
CA GLY A 42 -3.71 -10.92 8.57
C GLY A 42 -3.74 -10.24 7.21
N ILE A 43 -4.78 -9.44 6.93
CA ILE A 43 -4.88 -8.63 5.71
C ILE A 43 -4.15 -7.28 5.90
N ALA A 44 -4.36 -6.62 7.03
CA ALA A 44 -3.86 -5.30 7.36
C ALA A 44 -2.42 -5.35 7.92
N SER A 45 -1.52 -6.04 7.22
CA SER A 45 -0.10 -6.11 7.59
C SER A 45 0.76 -5.15 6.78
N ALA A 46 1.67 -4.46 7.48
CA ALA A 46 2.71 -3.65 6.86
C ALA A 46 3.75 -4.50 6.11
N ASP A 47 3.86 -5.80 6.41
CA ASP A 47 4.78 -6.72 5.71
C ASP A 47 4.48 -6.80 4.21
N SER A 48 3.23 -6.55 3.80
CA SER A 48 2.80 -6.65 2.40
C SER A 48 3.32 -5.50 1.52
N PHE A 49 3.77 -4.37 2.08
CA PHE A 49 4.20 -3.22 1.26
C PHE A 49 5.54 -3.45 0.55
N ILE A 50 6.48 -4.19 1.14
CA ILE A 50 7.78 -4.48 0.53
C ILE A 50 7.63 -5.30 -0.77
N PRO A 51 6.94 -6.46 -0.78
CA PRO A 51 6.75 -7.22 -2.01
C PRO A 51 5.89 -6.46 -3.03
N LEU A 52 4.88 -5.70 -2.60
CA LEU A 52 4.11 -4.84 -3.50
C LEU A 52 4.98 -3.75 -4.14
N ALA A 53 5.88 -3.14 -3.38
CA ALA A 53 6.84 -2.16 -3.88
C ALA A 53 7.81 -2.78 -4.90
N ALA A 54 8.31 -3.99 -4.65
CA ALA A 54 9.18 -4.69 -5.58
C ALA A 54 8.51 -4.87 -6.96
N ILE A 55 7.25 -5.35 -6.97
CA ILE A 55 6.51 -5.55 -8.21
C ILE A 55 6.20 -4.21 -8.88
N TYR A 56 5.86 -3.18 -8.08
CA TYR A 56 5.62 -1.84 -8.61
C TYR A 56 6.87 -1.26 -9.28
N PHE A 57 8.04 -1.33 -8.64
CA PHE A 57 9.29 -0.82 -9.19
C PHE A 57 9.73 -1.60 -10.42
N LEU A 58 9.49 -2.91 -10.46
CA LEU A 58 9.71 -3.71 -11.67
C LEU A 58 8.81 -3.22 -12.82
N ALA A 59 7.52 -3.00 -12.58
CA ALA A 59 6.60 -2.46 -13.57
C ALA A 59 7.02 -1.07 -14.05
N ALA A 60 7.40 -0.19 -13.12
CA ALA A 60 7.92 1.15 -13.42
C ALA A 60 9.20 1.11 -14.26
N MET A 61 10.15 0.21 -13.92
CA MET A 61 11.37 -0.03 -14.68
C MET A 61 11.06 -0.47 -16.12
N LEU A 62 10.13 -1.42 -16.30
CA LEU A 62 9.71 -1.88 -17.62
C LEU A 62 9.12 -0.75 -18.47
N MET A 63 8.30 0.13 -17.87
CA MET A 63 7.75 1.30 -18.56
C MET A 63 8.80 2.33 -19.02
N MET A 64 10.00 2.31 -18.42
CA MET A 64 11.14 3.13 -18.84
C MET A 64 11.88 2.58 -20.06
N ILE A 65 11.66 1.34 -20.48
CA ILE A 65 12.36 0.78 -21.65
C ILE A 65 11.41 0.38 -22.77
N LEU A 66 10.19 -0.03 -22.43
CA LEU A 66 9.23 -0.54 -23.39
C LEU A 66 8.75 0.52 -24.40
N PRO A 67 8.34 0.09 -25.62
CA PRO A 67 7.63 0.95 -26.55
C PRO A 67 6.29 1.39 -25.97
N LEU A 68 5.76 2.53 -26.43
CA LEU A 68 4.57 3.18 -25.85
C LEU A 68 3.36 2.24 -25.66
N LYS A 69 3.09 1.36 -26.63
CA LYS A 69 1.97 0.41 -26.54
C LYS A 69 2.16 -0.59 -25.40
N ALA A 70 3.35 -1.18 -25.28
CA ALA A 70 3.65 -2.14 -24.22
C ALA A 70 3.74 -1.46 -22.84
N ALA A 71 4.32 -0.26 -22.78
CA ALA A 71 4.35 0.52 -21.54
C ALA A 71 2.93 0.88 -21.06
N SER A 72 2.00 1.18 -21.97
CA SER A 72 0.59 1.43 -21.63
C SER A 72 -0.09 0.18 -21.03
N ILE A 73 0.19 -1.01 -21.58
CA ILE A 73 -0.32 -2.27 -21.02
C ILE A 73 0.21 -2.48 -19.60
N VAL A 74 1.50 -2.25 -19.37
CA VAL A 74 2.12 -2.39 -18.03
C VAL A 74 1.56 -1.35 -17.05
N LEU A 75 1.33 -0.11 -17.50
CA LEU A 75 0.72 0.93 -16.68
C LEU A 75 -0.65 0.49 -16.17
N VAL A 76 -1.57 0.17 -17.08
CA VAL A 76 -2.98 -0.13 -16.74
C VAL A 76 -3.11 -1.41 -15.93
N ASN A 77 -2.39 -2.48 -16.31
CA ASN A 77 -2.61 -3.79 -15.70
C ASN A 77 -1.76 -4.05 -14.46
N ALA A 78 -0.56 -3.46 -14.38
CA ALA A 78 0.34 -3.67 -13.26
C ALA A 78 0.42 -2.44 -12.36
N ALA A 79 0.94 -1.31 -12.87
CA ALA A 79 1.24 -0.17 -11.98
C ALA A 79 0.00 0.52 -11.40
N ASP A 80 -1.03 0.76 -12.20
CA ASP A 80 -2.31 1.34 -11.74
C ASP A 80 -2.97 0.39 -10.73
N THR A 81 -3.05 -0.90 -11.06
CA THR A 81 -3.60 -1.94 -10.18
C THR A 81 -2.86 -1.96 -8.84
N ILE A 82 -1.52 -2.02 -8.86
CA ILE A 82 -0.71 -2.06 -7.64
C ILE A 82 -0.84 -0.76 -6.85
N HIS A 83 -0.86 0.40 -7.52
CA HIS A 83 -1.08 1.69 -6.88
C HIS A 83 -2.41 1.70 -6.09
N TRP A 84 -3.50 1.23 -6.69
CA TRP A 84 -4.79 1.13 -6.01
C TRP A 84 -4.82 0.08 -4.90
N ILE A 85 -4.13 -1.06 -5.07
CA ILE A 85 -3.97 -2.06 -4.00
C ILE A 85 -3.26 -1.44 -2.79
N VAL A 86 -2.17 -0.71 -3.01
CA VAL A 86 -1.40 -0.04 -1.95
C VAL A 86 -2.28 0.97 -1.22
N ILE A 87 -3.06 1.79 -1.94
CA ILE A 87 -3.99 2.75 -1.34
C ILE A 87 -5.06 2.03 -0.51
N ALA A 88 -5.68 0.97 -1.06
CA ALA A 88 -6.73 0.23 -0.38
C ALA A 88 -6.21 -0.51 0.87
N LEU A 89 -5.03 -1.10 0.79
CA LEU A 89 -4.37 -1.76 1.91
C LEU A 89 -4.04 -0.76 3.02
N PHE A 90 -3.46 0.39 2.66
CA PHE A 90 -3.17 1.44 3.62
C PHE A 90 -4.44 2.00 4.27
N ALA A 91 -5.50 2.21 3.48
CA ALA A 91 -6.81 2.60 4.01
C ALA A 91 -7.37 1.57 5.01
N THR A 92 -7.24 0.29 4.69
CA THR A 92 -7.67 -0.82 5.55
C THR A 92 -6.93 -0.79 6.89
N ILE A 93 -5.61 -0.62 6.86
CA ILE A 93 -4.78 -0.50 8.07
C ILE A 93 -5.21 0.71 8.91
N VAL A 94 -5.35 1.89 8.29
CA VAL A 94 -5.78 3.11 8.99
C VAL A 94 -7.16 2.91 9.61
N GLY A 95 -8.11 2.29 8.91
CA GLY A 95 -9.44 1.95 9.43
C GLY A 95 -9.39 1.03 10.64
N CYS A 96 -8.62 -0.06 10.57
CA CYS A 96 -8.43 -1.00 11.68
C CYS A 96 -7.84 -0.31 12.91
N LEU A 97 -6.80 0.52 12.73
CA LEU A 97 -6.15 1.25 13.82
C LEU A 97 -7.06 2.32 14.44
N ALA A 98 -7.85 3.03 13.62
CA ALA A 98 -8.82 4.00 14.10
C ALA A 98 -9.88 3.34 14.99
N ALA A 99 -10.42 2.19 14.57
CA ALA A 99 -11.37 1.42 15.38
C ALA A 99 -10.75 0.98 16.71
N ARG A 100 -9.51 0.47 16.70
CA ARG A 100 -8.78 0.09 17.93
C ARG A 100 -8.58 1.25 18.88
N TRP A 101 -8.22 2.41 18.35
CA TRP A 101 -8.02 3.62 19.14
C TRP A 101 -9.31 4.03 19.85
N VAL A 102 -10.43 4.06 19.12
CA VAL A 102 -11.77 4.35 19.68
C VAL A 102 -12.18 3.32 20.74
N PHE A 103 -11.81 2.05 20.56
CA PHE A 103 -12.04 0.98 21.54
C PHE A 103 -10.98 0.93 22.66
N GLY A 104 -10.20 1.99 22.87
CA GLY A 104 -9.35 2.18 24.05
C GLY A 104 -7.90 1.71 23.91
N GLN A 105 -7.48 1.25 22.74
CA GLN A 105 -6.06 0.93 22.49
C GLN A 105 -5.31 2.22 22.09
N ALA A 106 -4.92 3.02 23.09
CA ALA A 106 -4.24 4.30 22.89
C ALA A 106 -2.91 4.20 22.12
N SER A 107 -2.28 3.02 22.13
CA SER A 107 -1.03 2.77 21.39
C SER A 107 -1.24 2.50 19.89
N ALA A 108 -2.46 2.16 19.46
CA ALA A 108 -2.76 1.77 18.08
C ALA A 108 -2.30 2.77 16.99
N PRO A 109 -2.53 4.10 17.09
CA PRO A 109 -2.12 5.01 16.02
C PRO A 109 -0.61 5.10 15.83
N TRP A 110 0.19 4.81 16.87
CA TRP A 110 1.65 4.81 16.77
C TRP A 110 2.18 3.71 15.83
N ALA A 111 1.37 2.68 15.56
CA ALA A 111 1.72 1.68 14.56
C ALA A 111 1.95 2.31 13.17
N LEU A 112 1.32 3.45 12.84
CA LEU A 112 1.53 4.16 11.56
C LEU A 112 2.94 4.78 11.40
N LEU A 113 3.75 4.81 12.46
CA LEU A 113 5.14 5.25 12.38
C LEU A 113 6.11 4.15 11.90
N ASP A 114 5.60 2.96 11.57
CA ASP A 114 6.44 1.93 10.95
C ASP A 114 7.07 2.48 9.64
N TRP A 115 8.38 2.35 9.52
CA TRP A 115 9.14 2.81 8.37
C TRP A 115 8.66 2.17 7.06
N ARG A 116 8.01 0.99 7.11
CA ARG A 116 7.44 0.32 5.93
C ARG A 116 6.36 1.13 5.23
N TYR A 117 5.69 2.05 5.92
CA TYR A 117 4.73 2.94 5.27
C TYR A 117 5.39 3.97 4.34
N LEU A 118 6.72 4.15 4.41
CA LEU A 118 7.46 4.96 3.44
C LEU A 118 7.26 4.43 2.00
N PHE A 119 7.12 3.11 1.83
CA PHE A 119 6.84 2.53 0.50
C PHE A 119 5.50 3.02 -0.09
N VAL A 120 4.49 3.27 0.74
CA VAL A 120 3.22 3.84 0.29
C VAL A 120 3.46 5.21 -0.34
N ALA A 121 4.16 6.09 0.38
CA ALA A 121 4.47 7.44 -0.08
C ALA A 121 5.33 7.42 -1.36
N ILE A 122 6.34 6.54 -1.41
CA ILE A 122 7.21 6.40 -2.57
C ILE A 122 6.43 5.91 -3.79
N ILE A 123 5.61 4.86 -3.65
CA ILE A 123 4.79 4.33 -4.76
C ILE A 123 3.84 5.41 -5.28
N VAL A 124 3.12 6.09 -4.39
CA VAL A 124 2.19 7.17 -4.76
C VAL A 124 2.94 8.32 -5.47
N GLY A 125 4.08 8.75 -4.91
CA GLY A 125 4.90 9.81 -5.50
C GLY A 125 5.43 9.43 -6.89
N CYS A 126 5.99 8.23 -7.04
CA CYS A 126 6.45 7.72 -8.33
C CYS A 126 5.31 7.60 -9.33
N HIS A 127 4.10 7.21 -8.88
CA HIS A 127 2.93 7.07 -9.74
C HIS A 127 2.49 8.43 -10.30
N LEU A 128 2.42 9.45 -9.44
CA LEU A 128 2.07 10.81 -9.84
C LEU A 128 3.12 11.45 -10.76
N ALA A 129 4.40 11.15 -10.53
CA ALA A 129 5.50 11.68 -11.34
C ALA A 129 5.75 10.88 -12.64
N MET A 130 5.11 9.73 -12.85
CA MET A 130 5.47 8.77 -13.90
C MET A 130 5.54 9.38 -15.31
N ASN A 131 4.62 10.28 -15.65
CA ASN A 131 4.62 10.97 -16.94
C ASN A 131 5.84 11.89 -17.10
N GLU A 132 6.23 12.60 -16.05
CA GLU A 132 7.39 13.49 -16.04
C GLU A 132 8.69 12.69 -16.15
N LEU A 133 8.78 11.57 -15.43
CA LEU A 133 9.94 10.67 -15.46
C LEU A 133 10.22 10.11 -16.86
N ARG A 134 9.17 9.91 -17.66
CA ARG A 134 9.28 9.36 -19.03
C ARG A 134 9.52 10.42 -20.10
N ARG A 135 9.40 11.71 -19.77
CA ARG A 135 9.45 12.81 -20.76
C ARG A 135 10.83 12.99 -21.38
N ASN A 136 11.89 12.88 -20.56
CA ASN A 136 13.27 13.12 -20.99
C ASN A 136 14.08 11.82 -20.99
N VAL A 137 14.91 11.62 -22.01
CA VAL A 137 15.76 10.43 -22.13
C VAL A 137 16.69 10.25 -20.93
N LEU A 138 17.25 11.35 -20.40
CA LEU A 138 18.11 11.33 -19.21
C LEU A 138 17.36 10.85 -17.96
N LEU A 139 16.14 11.36 -17.72
CA LEU A 139 15.32 10.92 -16.58
C LEU A 139 14.92 9.45 -16.75
N ARG A 140 14.51 9.09 -17.96
CA ARG A 140 14.10 7.73 -18.29
C ARG A 140 15.22 6.70 -18.04
N SER A 141 16.47 6.99 -18.43
CA SER A 141 17.60 6.09 -18.17
C SER A 141 18.02 6.08 -16.69
N LEU A 142 18.02 7.23 -16.02
CA LEU A 142 18.31 7.33 -14.59
C LEU A 142 17.30 6.54 -13.75
N PHE A 143 16.00 6.74 -14.00
CA PHE A 143 14.94 6.05 -13.26
C PHE A 143 14.81 4.59 -13.63
N PHE A 144 15.22 4.17 -14.83
CA PHE A 144 15.41 2.75 -15.13
C PHE A 144 16.40 2.10 -14.16
N ALA A 145 17.59 2.69 -14.00
CA ALA A 145 18.59 2.18 -13.07
C ALA A 145 18.10 2.24 -11.61
N LEU A 146 17.49 3.36 -11.21
CA LEU A 146 16.99 3.55 -9.84
C LEU A 146 15.87 2.58 -9.48
N PHE A 147 14.91 2.34 -10.38
CA PHE A 147 13.87 1.34 -10.15
C PHE A 147 14.42 -0.09 -10.16
N GLY A 148 15.45 -0.37 -10.96
CA GLY A 148 16.16 -1.65 -10.90
C GLY A 148 16.78 -1.88 -9.52
N VAL A 149 17.54 -0.90 -9.02
CA VAL A 149 18.13 -0.95 -7.66
C VAL A 149 17.05 -1.07 -6.59
N ALA A 150 15.97 -0.29 -6.67
CA ALA A 150 14.87 -0.34 -5.71
C ALA A 150 14.16 -1.71 -5.72
N THR A 151 13.96 -2.31 -6.90
CA THR A 151 13.39 -3.65 -7.04
C THR A 151 14.28 -4.68 -6.35
N LEU A 152 15.59 -4.65 -6.62
CA LEU A 152 16.55 -5.57 -6.00
C LEU A 152 16.64 -5.36 -4.48
N ALA A 153 16.63 -4.11 -4.01
CA ALA A 153 16.60 -3.81 -2.59
C ALA A 153 15.33 -4.39 -1.94
N CYS A 154 14.15 -4.27 -2.55
CA CYS A 154 12.92 -4.84 -1.99
C CYS A 154 12.91 -6.38 -1.98
N LEU A 155 13.58 -7.04 -2.94
CA LEU A 155 13.62 -8.50 -3.03
C LEU A 155 14.66 -9.14 -2.11
N PHE A 156 15.86 -8.54 -2.05
CA PHE A 156 17.03 -9.19 -1.45
C PHE A 156 17.52 -8.51 -0.19
N TRP A 157 17.15 -7.23 0.03
CA TRP A 157 17.51 -6.56 1.26
C TRP A 157 16.54 -6.97 2.37
N SER A 158 17.05 -7.77 3.30
CA SER A 158 16.43 -7.93 4.60
C SER A 158 16.51 -6.59 5.34
N PHE A 159 15.44 -5.80 5.30
CA PHE A 159 15.29 -4.63 6.19
C PHE A 159 15.00 -5.05 7.65
N ARG A 160 15.31 -6.30 8.02
CA ARG A 160 15.38 -6.71 9.43
C ARG A 160 16.73 -6.23 9.97
N ILE A 161 16.68 -5.23 10.85
CA ILE A 161 17.70 -5.02 11.88
C ILE A 161 17.41 -6.02 13.00
#